data_AF-A0A8T0QXR7-F1
#
_entry.id   AF-A0A8T0QXR7-F1
#
_cell.length_a   1.000
_cell.length_b   1.000
_cell.length_c   1.000
_cell.angle_alpha   90.00
_cell.angle_beta   90.00
_cell.angle_gamma   90.00
#
_symmetry.space_group_name_H-M   'P 1'
#
loop_
_entity.id
_entity.type
_entity.pdbx_description
1 polymer ?
#
loop_
_entity_poly.entity_id
_entity_poly.type
_entity_poly.pdbx_seq_one_letter_code
_entity_poly.pdbx_strand_id
1 'polypeptide(L)'
;MERWRELAETVPGTLLFVALDTHGGLLGTVGSAHTTLGAVAGTLRVLPEGAPPGDIRGATAGLFGGASPSSVLEGALRELARLDVLHAGAGQAFNLYARRHALARATGGDRKALELLYQSWQEDRLSDAVLRAWDARRKLRAAAAEARAAEDACCVLRSFPHGAPDEWTSAAWRLALHAAVSAVLAFHALGRMRDAVALEIHDVWRMLSITR
;
A
#
# COMPACT_ATOMS: atom_id res chain seq x y z
N MET A 1 -7.07 -30.57 -20.62
CA MET A 1 -7.73 -30.47 -19.29
C MET A 1 -6.74 -30.11 -18.18
N GLU A 2 -5.46 -30.52 -18.27
CA GLU A 2 -4.42 -30.18 -17.28
C GLU A 2 -4.10 -28.69 -17.19
N ARG A 3 -4.14 -27.94 -18.30
CA ARG A 3 -3.80 -26.49 -18.32
C ARG A 3 -4.50 -25.62 -17.28
N TRP A 4 -5.79 -25.86 -16.98
CA TRP A 4 -6.51 -25.07 -15.96
C TRP A 4 -6.12 -25.45 -14.53
N ARG A 5 -5.79 -26.73 -14.31
CA ARG A 5 -5.28 -27.20 -13.03
C ARG A 5 -3.86 -26.67 -12.81
N GLU A 6 -2.99 -26.79 -13.81
CA GLU A 6 -1.63 -26.23 -13.78
C GLU A 6 -1.64 -24.74 -13.45
N LEU A 7 -2.51 -23.96 -14.09
CA LEU A 7 -2.64 -22.53 -13.80
C LEU A 7 -3.16 -22.29 -12.37
N ALA A 8 -4.14 -23.05 -11.90
CA ALA A 8 -4.66 -22.94 -10.54
C ALA A 8 -3.61 -23.27 -9.47
N GLU A 9 -2.70 -24.20 -9.75
CA GLU A 9 -1.58 -24.55 -8.86
C GLU A 9 -0.55 -23.42 -8.73
N THR A 10 -0.48 -22.48 -9.68
CA THR A 10 0.34 -21.27 -9.56
C THR A 10 -0.30 -20.14 -8.74
N VAL A 11 -1.62 -20.21 -8.48
CA VAL A 11 -2.37 -19.15 -7.79
C VAL A 11 -1.85 -18.92 -6.38
N PRO A 12 -1.65 -19.94 -5.51
CA PRO A 12 -1.11 -19.70 -4.17
C PRO A 12 0.25 -19.01 -4.18
N GLY A 13 1.13 -19.39 -5.13
CA GLY A 13 2.44 -18.76 -5.28
C GLY A 13 2.32 -17.29 -5.70
N THR A 14 1.39 -16.97 -6.60
CA THR A 14 1.14 -15.58 -7.05
C THR A 14 0.57 -14.72 -5.93
N LEU A 15 -0.42 -15.23 -5.19
CA LEU A 15 -0.99 -14.53 -4.04
C LEU A 15 0.04 -14.36 -2.91
N LEU A 16 0.89 -15.37 -2.68
CA LEU A 16 2.00 -15.27 -1.74
C LEU A 16 3.00 -14.20 -2.17
N PHE A 17 3.34 -14.12 -3.46
CA PHE A 17 4.18 -13.04 -3.98
C PHE A 17 3.54 -11.67 -3.71
N VAL A 18 2.24 -11.50 -3.97
CA VAL A 18 1.51 -10.25 -3.67
C VAL A 18 1.61 -9.89 -2.18
N ALA A 19 1.40 -10.85 -1.28
CA ALA A 19 1.48 -10.61 0.16
C ALA A 19 2.91 -10.29 0.63
N LEU A 20 3.92 -11.00 0.12
CA LEU A 20 5.32 -10.80 0.50
C LEU A 20 5.87 -9.48 -0.05
N ASP A 21 5.57 -9.13 -1.29
CA ASP A 21 6.04 -7.89 -1.90
C ASP A 21 5.37 -6.67 -1.26
N THR A 22 4.11 -6.82 -0.85
CA THR A 22 3.46 -5.82 0.03
C THR A 22 4.23 -5.66 1.35
N HIS A 23 4.72 -6.76 1.94
CA HIS A 23 5.41 -6.72 3.23
C HIS A 23 6.84 -6.17 3.16
N GLY A 24 7.67 -6.70 2.26
CA GLY A 24 9.09 -6.36 2.16
C GLY A 24 9.35 -5.10 1.36
N GLY A 25 8.61 -4.90 0.27
CA GLY A 25 8.79 -3.77 -0.65
C GLY A 25 7.95 -2.57 -0.26
N LEU A 26 6.62 -2.70 -0.31
CA LEU A 26 5.71 -1.56 -0.15
C LEU A 26 5.69 -1.00 1.28
N LEU A 27 5.51 -1.84 2.30
CA LEU A 27 5.50 -1.36 3.69
C LEU A 27 6.83 -0.71 4.09
N GLY A 28 7.97 -1.27 3.67
CA GLY A 28 9.28 -0.66 3.89
C GLY A 28 9.40 0.70 3.22
N THR A 29 8.97 0.81 1.97
CA THR A 29 8.99 2.05 1.18
C THR A 29 8.13 3.15 1.79
N VAL A 30 6.88 2.83 2.15
CA VAL A 30 5.95 3.77 2.78
C VAL A 30 6.40 4.14 4.20
N GLY A 31 6.94 3.17 4.95
CA GLY A 31 7.53 3.40 6.27
C GLY A 31 8.69 4.38 6.22
N SER A 32 9.60 4.23 5.24
CA SER A 32 10.69 5.17 5.02
C SER A 32 10.19 6.58 4.69
N ALA A 33 9.21 6.72 3.80
CA ALA A 33 8.59 8.01 3.48
C ALA A 33 7.96 8.67 4.72
N HIS A 34 7.26 7.89 5.56
CA HIS A 34 6.71 8.36 6.83
C HIS A 34 7.80 8.87 7.78
N THR A 35 8.89 8.13 7.97
CA THR A 35 10.01 8.56 8.83
C THR A 35 10.63 9.86 8.32
N THR A 36 10.85 9.99 7.01
CA THR A 36 11.38 11.23 6.43
C THR A 36 10.44 12.41 6.63
N LEU A 37 9.14 12.25 6.35
CA LEU A 37 8.15 13.31 6.57
C LEU A 37 8.04 13.71 8.04
N GLY A 38 8.11 12.74 8.96
CA GLY A 38 8.13 12.99 10.40
C GLY A 38 9.39 13.75 10.84
N ALA A 39 10.55 13.41 10.30
CA ALA A 39 11.79 14.15 10.55
C ALA A 39 11.70 15.60 10.06
N VAL A 40 11.16 15.81 8.85
CA VAL A 40 10.93 17.16 8.30
C VAL A 40 9.98 17.96 9.16
N ALA A 41 8.84 17.39 9.56
CA ALA A 41 7.90 18.05 10.47
C ALA A 41 8.57 18.38 11.82
N GLY A 42 9.42 17.49 12.33
CA GLY A 42 10.24 17.72 13.51
C GLY A 42 11.14 18.94 13.35
N THR A 43 11.94 18.99 12.29
CA THR A 43 12.84 20.12 11.99
C THR A 43 12.08 21.44 11.83
N LEU A 44 10.94 21.43 11.12
CA LEU A 44 10.13 22.63 10.93
C LEU A 44 9.52 23.15 12.25
N ARG A 45 9.29 22.27 13.23
CA ARG A 45 8.73 22.66 14.54
C ARG A 45 9.74 23.39 15.43
N VAL A 46 11.04 23.07 15.30
CA VAL A 46 12.12 23.69 16.09
C VAL A 46 12.77 24.88 15.40
N LEU A 47 12.33 25.23 14.18
CA LEU A 47 12.75 26.48 13.56
C LEU A 47 12.27 27.65 14.41
N PRO A 48 13.17 28.54 14.88
CA PRO A 48 12.80 29.71 15.65
C PRO A 48 11.86 30.61 14.85
N GLU A 49 10.83 31.15 15.52
CA GLU A 49 10.07 32.30 15.01
C GLU A 49 11.05 33.46 14.80
N GLY A 50 11.10 34.00 13.58
CA GLY A 50 12.05 35.07 13.23
C GLY A 50 13.52 34.64 13.15
N ALA A 51 13.83 33.37 12.88
CA ALA A 51 15.20 32.89 12.69
C ALA A 51 15.97 33.77 11.67
N PRO A 52 17.25 34.09 11.94
CA PRO A 52 18.01 35.01 11.10
C PRO A 52 18.15 34.48 9.66
N PRO A 53 18.31 35.39 8.67
CA PRO A 53 18.39 35.13 7.22
C PRO A 53 19.15 33.88 6.73
N GLY A 54 20.19 33.41 7.44
CA GLY A 54 20.97 32.23 7.04
C GLY A 54 20.42 30.89 7.54
N ASP A 55 19.70 30.89 8.67
CA ASP A 55 19.36 29.67 9.39
C ASP A 55 18.22 28.91 8.74
N ILE A 56 17.23 29.60 8.15
CA ILE A 56 16.10 28.91 7.48
C ILE A 56 16.56 28.21 6.22
N ARG A 57 17.36 28.88 5.37
CA ARG A 57 17.87 28.26 4.14
C ARG A 57 18.80 27.07 4.45
N GLY A 58 19.63 27.18 5.49
CA GLY A 58 20.48 26.09 5.96
C GLY A 58 19.70 24.94 6.59
N ALA A 59 18.78 25.22 7.51
CA ALA A 59 17.97 24.22 8.20
C ALA A 59 16.96 23.51 7.29
N THR A 60 16.52 24.18 6.22
CA THR A 60 15.65 23.58 5.21
C THR A 60 16.42 22.95 4.05
N ALA A 61 17.72 23.21 3.92
CA ALA A 61 18.58 22.56 2.93
C ALA A 61 18.71 21.07 3.28
N GLY A 62 18.39 20.21 2.32
CA GLY A 62 18.50 18.76 2.53
C GLY A 62 17.41 18.10 3.37
N LEU A 63 16.31 18.81 3.73
CA LEU A 63 15.14 18.22 4.42
C LEU A 63 14.63 16.93 3.76
N PHE A 64 14.75 16.85 2.44
CA PHE A 64 14.39 15.67 1.64
C PHE A 64 15.63 15.05 0.98
N GLY A 65 16.75 14.98 1.71
CA GLY A 65 17.98 14.39 1.20
C GLY A 65 17.74 12.98 0.66
N GLY A 66 18.09 12.74 -0.60
CA GLY A 66 17.79 11.48 -1.31
C GLY A 66 16.54 11.57 -2.18
N ALA A 67 15.78 10.47 -2.26
CA ALA A 67 14.52 10.44 -3.00
C ALA A 67 13.42 11.21 -2.24
N SER A 68 12.67 12.06 -2.93
CA SER A 68 11.61 12.84 -2.29
C SER A 68 10.48 11.92 -1.80
N PRO A 69 9.91 12.13 -0.60
CA PRO A 69 8.80 11.33 -0.10
C PRO A 69 7.63 11.20 -1.08
N SER A 70 7.30 12.27 -1.82
CA SER A 70 6.27 12.24 -2.87
C SER A 70 6.60 11.21 -3.95
N SER A 71 7.82 11.24 -4.50
CA SER A 71 8.27 10.31 -5.55
C SER A 71 8.32 8.85 -5.07
N VAL A 72 8.70 8.64 -3.82
CA VAL A 72 8.73 7.34 -3.14
C VAL A 72 7.31 6.78 -3.03
N LEU A 73 6.36 7.59 -2.57
CA LEU A 73 4.95 7.19 -2.44
C LEU A 73 4.28 6.98 -3.81
N GLU A 74 4.64 7.76 -4.82
CA GLU A 74 4.20 7.53 -6.21
C GLU A 74 4.78 6.24 -6.82
N GLY A 75 6.03 5.89 -6.47
CA GLY A 75 6.61 4.59 -6.77
C GLY A 75 5.81 3.46 -6.14
N ALA A 76 5.50 3.58 -4.85
CA ALA A 76 4.66 2.62 -4.13
C ALA A 76 3.26 2.48 -4.73
N LEU A 77 2.65 3.58 -5.22
CA LEU A 77 1.36 3.53 -5.92
C LEU A 77 1.40 2.71 -7.21
N ARG A 78 2.47 2.87 -7.98
CA ARG A 78 2.66 2.11 -9.23
C ARG A 78 2.85 0.63 -8.94
N GLU A 79 3.64 0.30 -7.92
CA GLU A 79 3.85 -1.09 -7.54
C GLU A 79 2.56 -1.72 -6.98
N LEU A 80 1.81 -1.00 -6.13
CA LEU A 80 0.51 -1.48 -5.66
C LEU A 80 -0.46 -1.74 -6.84
N ALA A 81 -0.49 -0.86 -7.85
CA ALA A 81 -1.32 -1.08 -9.03
C ALA A 81 -0.88 -2.31 -9.84
N ARG A 82 0.42 -2.62 -9.87
CA ARG A 82 0.93 -3.87 -10.48
C ARG A 82 0.49 -5.09 -9.68
N LEU A 83 0.57 -5.04 -8.34
CA LEU A 83 0.10 -6.11 -7.47
C LEU A 83 -1.40 -6.34 -7.58
N ASP A 84 -2.21 -5.27 -7.71
CA ASP A 84 -3.66 -5.36 -7.96
C ASP A 84 -3.96 -6.20 -9.21
N VAL A 85 -3.20 -6.00 -10.30
CA VAL A 85 -3.38 -6.75 -11.55
C VAL A 85 -3.03 -8.23 -11.37
N LEU A 86 -1.93 -8.52 -10.66
CA LEU A 86 -1.53 -9.90 -10.37
C LEU A 86 -2.56 -10.60 -9.49
N HIS A 87 -3.06 -9.93 -8.46
CA HIS A 87 -4.11 -10.42 -7.56
C HIS A 87 -5.40 -10.73 -8.32
N ALA A 88 -5.88 -9.78 -9.15
CA ALA A 88 -7.08 -9.97 -9.96
C ALA A 88 -6.93 -11.13 -10.96
N GLY A 89 -5.76 -11.25 -11.61
CA GLY A 89 -5.46 -12.35 -12.52
C GLY A 89 -5.46 -13.71 -11.82
N ALA A 90 -4.85 -13.79 -10.63
CA ALA A 90 -4.83 -15.00 -9.81
C ALA A 90 -6.25 -15.40 -9.36
N GLY A 91 -7.06 -14.44 -8.88
CA GLY A 91 -8.45 -14.67 -8.50
C GLY A 91 -9.30 -15.15 -9.67
N GLN A 92 -9.13 -14.57 -10.87
CA GLN A 92 -9.86 -15.00 -12.07
C GLN A 92 -9.48 -16.42 -12.49
N ALA A 93 -8.18 -16.75 -12.53
CA ALA A 93 -7.70 -18.08 -12.86
C ALA A 93 -8.27 -19.13 -11.90
N PHE A 94 -8.25 -18.83 -10.59
CA PHE A 94 -8.77 -19.73 -9.58
C PHE A 94 -10.29 -19.91 -9.66
N ASN A 95 -11.03 -18.83 -9.88
CA ASN A 95 -12.49 -18.89 -10.05
C ASN A 95 -12.88 -19.80 -11.24
N LEU A 96 -12.19 -19.67 -12.38
CA LEU A 96 -12.41 -20.54 -13.53
C LEU A 96 -12.14 -22.01 -13.21
N TYR A 97 -11.05 -22.31 -12.49
CA TYR A 97 -10.74 -23.66 -12.03
C TYR A 97 -11.82 -24.21 -11.09
N ALA A 98 -12.17 -23.46 -10.05
CA ALA A 98 -13.11 -23.89 -9.02
C ALA A 98 -14.49 -24.21 -9.63
N ARG A 99 -15.03 -23.29 -10.47
CA ARG A 99 -16.35 -23.45 -11.08
C ARG A 99 -16.41 -24.53 -12.15
N ARG A 100 -15.42 -24.60 -13.04
CA ARG A 100 -15.49 -25.48 -14.22
C ARG A 100 -14.93 -26.87 -13.98
N HIS A 101 -14.06 -27.03 -12.98
CA HIS A 101 -13.36 -28.29 -12.75
C HIS A 101 -13.62 -28.86 -11.37
N ALA A 102 -13.25 -28.13 -10.30
CA ALA A 102 -13.33 -28.67 -8.95
C ALA A 102 -14.77 -29.03 -8.55
N LEU A 103 -15.70 -28.08 -8.69
CA LEU A 103 -17.11 -28.27 -8.35
C LEU A 103 -17.86 -29.23 -9.28
N ALA A 104 -17.47 -29.25 -10.56
CA ALA A 104 -18.10 -30.13 -11.55
C ALA A 104 -17.76 -31.61 -11.34
N ARG A 105 -16.58 -31.92 -10.76
CA ARG A 105 -16.09 -33.29 -10.56
C ARG A 105 -16.31 -33.83 -9.16
N ALA A 106 -16.48 -32.96 -8.16
CA ALA A 106 -16.71 -33.38 -6.80
C ALA A 106 -18.08 -34.08 -6.66
N THR A 107 -18.12 -35.15 -5.86
CA THR A 107 -19.32 -35.94 -5.58
C THR A 107 -19.57 -36.07 -4.08
N GLY A 108 -20.84 -36.15 -3.66
CA GLY A 108 -21.19 -36.42 -2.27
C GLY A 108 -20.76 -35.32 -1.28
N GLY A 109 -20.17 -35.72 -0.16
CA GLY A 109 -19.77 -34.82 0.93
C GLY A 109 -18.70 -33.79 0.52
N ASP A 110 -17.73 -34.20 -0.31
CA ASP A 110 -16.63 -33.34 -0.76
C ASP A 110 -17.13 -32.18 -1.62
N ARG A 111 -18.17 -32.43 -2.41
CA ARG A 111 -18.82 -31.37 -3.22
C ARG A 111 -19.42 -30.30 -2.32
N LYS A 112 -20.19 -30.69 -1.30
CA LYS A 112 -20.83 -29.75 -0.38
C LYS A 112 -19.79 -28.93 0.39
N ALA A 113 -18.71 -29.58 0.85
CA ALA A 113 -17.62 -28.88 1.52
C ALA A 113 -16.92 -27.87 0.59
N LEU A 114 -16.65 -28.26 -0.66
CA LEU A 114 -16.03 -27.40 -1.66
C LEU A 114 -16.94 -26.23 -2.06
N GLU A 115 -18.26 -26.44 -2.19
CA GLU A 115 -19.25 -25.38 -2.47
C GLU A 115 -19.24 -24.32 -1.36
N LEU A 116 -19.27 -24.73 -0.09
CA LEU A 116 -19.22 -23.82 1.05
C LEU A 116 -17.90 -23.04 1.13
N LEU A 117 -16.77 -23.72 0.93
CA LEU A 117 -15.45 -23.07 0.92
C LEU A 117 -15.32 -22.08 -0.24
N TYR A 118 -15.80 -22.46 -1.42
CA TYR A 118 -15.79 -21.60 -2.60
C TYR A 118 -16.67 -20.36 -2.41
N GLN A 119 -17.88 -20.52 -1.84
CA GLN A 119 -18.77 -19.41 -1.53
C GLN A 119 -18.12 -18.45 -0.52
N SER A 120 -17.60 -18.94 0.60
CA SER A 120 -16.93 -18.08 1.58
C SER A 120 -15.68 -17.41 1.00
N TRP A 121 -14.90 -18.11 0.18
CA TRP A 121 -13.75 -17.50 -0.51
C TRP A 121 -14.19 -16.37 -1.45
N GLN A 122 -15.23 -16.59 -2.26
CA GLN A 122 -15.69 -15.61 -3.24
C GLN A 122 -16.38 -14.41 -2.57
N GLU A 123 -17.28 -14.66 -1.62
CA GLU A 123 -18.12 -13.64 -1.00
C GLU A 123 -17.37 -12.88 0.10
N ASP A 124 -16.60 -13.58 0.93
CA ASP A 124 -15.94 -12.97 2.08
C ASP A 124 -14.49 -12.60 1.77
N ARG A 125 -13.65 -13.56 1.37
CA ARG A 125 -12.20 -13.36 1.29
C ARG A 125 -11.77 -12.49 0.14
N LEU A 126 -12.20 -12.83 -1.06
CA LEU A 126 -11.84 -12.10 -2.27
C LEU A 126 -12.39 -10.66 -2.18
N SER A 127 -13.64 -10.51 -1.74
CA SER A 127 -14.25 -9.19 -1.53
C SER A 127 -13.50 -8.36 -0.49
N ASP A 128 -13.17 -8.92 0.68
CA ASP A 128 -12.41 -8.19 1.71
C ASP A 128 -11.02 -7.79 1.18
N ALA A 129 -10.27 -8.70 0.54
CA ALA A 129 -8.97 -8.40 -0.04
C ALA A 129 -9.03 -7.25 -1.06
N VAL A 130 -10.01 -7.26 -1.96
CA VAL A 130 -10.24 -6.18 -2.94
C VAL A 130 -10.61 -4.86 -2.24
N LEU A 131 -11.48 -4.89 -1.23
CA LEU A 131 -11.84 -3.70 -0.46
C LEU A 131 -10.65 -3.12 0.29
N ARG A 132 -9.79 -3.96 0.87
CA ARG A 132 -8.56 -3.51 1.54
C ARG A 132 -7.54 -2.95 0.56
N ALA A 133 -7.38 -3.55 -0.61
CA ALA A 133 -6.51 -3.03 -1.67
C ALA A 133 -6.98 -1.64 -2.13
N TRP A 134 -8.30 -1.47 -2.33
CA TRP A 134 -8.88 -0.17 -2.66
C TRP A 134 -8.64 0.89 -1.57
N ASP A 135 -8.84 0.55 -0.29
CA ASP A 135 -8.59 1.48 0.83
C ASP A 135 -7.09 1.86 0.91
N ALA A 136 -6.21 0.87 0.75
CA ALA A 136 -4.76 1.09 0.73
C ALA A 136 -4.35 2.04 -0.40
N ARG A 137 -4.84 1.80 -1.62
CA ARG A 137 -4.56 2.66 -2.78
C ARG A 137 -5.08 4.08 -2.59
N ARG A 138 -6.29 4.23 -2.06
CA ARG A 138 -6.88 5.54 -1.76
C ARG A 138 -6.03 6.32 -0.77
N LYS A 139 -5.63 5.69 0.34
CA LYS A 139 -4.81 6.30 1.38
C LYS A 139 -3.41 6.62 0.89
N LEU A 140 -2.81 5.73 0.11
CA LEU A 140 -1.48 5.96 -0.47
C LEU A 140 -1.49 7.13 -1.47
N ARG A 141 -2.57 7.28 -2.25
CA ARG A 141 -2.76 8.43 -3.14
C ARG A 141 -2.90 9.73 -2.36
N ALA A 142 -3.67 9.74 -1.28
CA ALA A 142 -3.77 10.90 -0.39
C ALA A 142 -2.40 11.25 0.21
N ALA A 143 -1.67 10.27 0.73
CA ALA A 143 -0.33 10.47 1.29
C ALA A 143 0.65 11.06 0.27
N ALA A 144 0.66 10.57 -0.98
CA ALA A 144 1.51 11.10 -2.04
C ALA A 144 1.18 12.57 -2.36
N ALA A 145 -0.10 12.90 -2.46
CA ALA A 145 -0.55 14.28 -2.72
C ALA A 145 -0.19 15.24 -1.57
N GLU A 146 -0.35 14.80 -0.33
CA GLU A 146 0.01 15.60 0.84
C GLU A 146 1.52 15.77 0.99
N ALA A 147 2.30 14.71 0.72
CA ALA A 147 3.75 14.79 0.69
C ALA A 147 4.23 15.79 -0.36
N ARG A 148 3.62 15.79 -1.55
CA ARG A 148 3.89 16.77 -2.60
C ARG A 148 3.59 18.18 -2.14
N ALA A 149 2.44 18.41 -1.50
CA ALA A 149 2.07 19.72 -0.97
C ALA A 149 3.05 20.19 0.13
N ALA A 150 3.51 19.30 1.00
CA ALA A 150 4.53 19.60 2.00
C ALA A 150 5.88 19.97 1.38
N GLU A 151 6.31 19.25 0.34
CA GLU A 151 7.52 19.55 -0.41
C GLU A 151 7.44 20.91 -1.10
N ASP A 152 6.33 21.22 -1.77
CA ASP A 152 6.10 22.51 -2.43
C ASP A 152 6.11 23.65 -1.41
N ALA A 153 5.49 23.47 -0.23
CA ALA A 153 5.53 24.45 0.87
C ALA A 153 6.97 24.68 1.40
N CYS A 154 7.77 23.61 1.53
CA CYS A 154 9.18 23.74 1.90
C CYS A 154 10.01 24.47 0.83
N CYS A 155 9.69 24.29 -0.45
CA CYS A 155 10.32 25.03 -1.55
C CYS A 155 9.99 26.53 -1.49
N VAL A 156 8.73 26.88 -1.18
CA VAL A 156 8.34 28.27 -0.92
C VAL A 156 9.10 28.83 0.27
N LEU A 157 9.21 28.08 1.38
CA LEU A 157 9.94 28.49 2.57
C LEU A 157 11.43 28.82 2.26
N ARG A 158 12.07 28.02 1.42
CA ARG A 158 13.46 28.24 0.95
C ARG A 158 13.63 29.51 0.12
N SER A 159 12.56 30.03 -0.45
CA SER A 159 12.58 31.25 -1.28
C SER A 159 12.62 32.53 -0.45
N PHE A 160 12.61 32.43 0.88
CA PHE A 160 12.76 33.55 1.81
C PHE A 160 14.17 33.61 2.43
N PRO A 161 15.17 34.17 1.73
CA PRO A 161 16.56 34.21 2.19
C PRO A 161 16.82 35.13 3.38
N HIS A 162 15.80 35.84 3.90
CA HIS A 162 15.95 36.81 4.99
C HIS A 162 15.08 36.50 6.21
N GLY A 163 14.53 35.30 6.29
CA GLY A 163 13.48 34.95 7.24
C GLY A 163 12.15 34.79 6.50
N ALA A 164 11.42 33.72 6.81
CA ALA A 164 10.09 33.49 6.31
C ALA A 164 9.06 34.00 7.31
N PRO A 165 7.92 34.55 6.87
CA PRO A 165 6.81 34.85 7.77
C PRO A 165 6.36 33.60 8.53
N ASP A 166 6.02 33.74 9.81
CA ASP A 166 5.64 32.63 10.69
C ASP A 166 4.47 31.80 10.14
N GLU A 167 3.58 32.43 9.39
CA GLU A 167 2.46 31.80 8.70
C GLU A 167 2.92 30.73 7.70
N TRP A 168 4.02 30.99 6.96
CA TRP A 168 4.58 30.06 5.98
C TRP A 168 5.30 28.90 6.64
N THR A 169 6.08 29.15 7.68
CA THR A 169 6.73 28.09 8.48
C THR A 169 5.68 27.18 9.11
N SER A 170 4.64 27.78 9.70
CA SER A 170 3.51 27.05 10.29
C SER A 170 2.74 26.23 9.25
N ALA A 171 2.52 26.78 8.05
CA ALA A 171 1.86 26.07 6.97
C ALA A 171 2.67 24.87 6.48
N ALA A 172 3.99 25.05 6.26
CA ALA A 172 4.88 23.97 5.85
C ALA A 172 4.93 22.86 6.92
N TRP A 173 5.02 23.23 8.20
CA TRP A 173 4.97 22.28 9.32
C TRP A 173 3.67 21.47 9.33
N ARG A 174 2.51 22.14 9.27
CA ARG A 174 1.20 21.45 9.25
C ARG A 174 1.07 20.49 8.08
N LEU A 175 1.51 20.89 6.89
CA LEU A 175 1.48 20.05 5.70
C LEU A 175 2.40 18.83 5.84
N ALA A 176 3.62 19.01 6.34
CA ALA A 176 4.54 17.89 6.60
C ALA A 176 3.97 16.91 7.65
N LEU A 177 3.34 17.43 8.70
CA LEU A 177 2.69 16.60 9.72
C LEU A 177 1.49 15.84 9.14
N HIS A 178 0.62 16.49 8.37
CA HIS A 178 -0.50 15.82 7.70
C HIS A 178 0.00 14.72 6.75
N ALA A 179 0.99 15.02 5.92
CA ALA A 179 1.60 14.04 5.04
C ALA A 179 2.16 12.83 5.80
N ALA A 180 2.84 13.05 6.93
CA ALA A 180 3.34 11.98 7.80
C ALA A 180 2.19 11.12 8.36
N VAL A 181 1.09 11.75 8.80
CA VAL A 181 -0.11 11.04 9.28
C VAL A 181 -0.77 10.23 8.15
N SER A 182 -0.91 10.80 6.96
CA SER A 182 -1.48 10.06 5.83
C SER A 182 -0.59 8.90 5.39
N ALA A 183 0.74 9.05 5.44
CA ALA A 183 1.67 7.96 5.18
C ALA A 183 1.51 6.81 6.18
N VAL A 184 1.33 7.08 7.49
CA VAL A 184 1.09 6.01 8.47
C VAL A 184 -0.28 5.34 8.28
N LEU A 185 -1.31 6.10 7.89
CA LEU A 185 -2.61 5.53 7.55
C LEU A 185 -2.53 4.61 6.32
N ALA A 186 -1.76 5.00 5.30
CA ALA A 186 -1.49 4.18 4.13
C ALA A 186 -0.72 2.90 4.50
N PHE A 187 0.31 3.02 5.35
CA PHE A 187 1.06 1.87 5.89
C PHE A 187 0.14 0.85 6.56
N HIS A 188 -0.74 1.29 7.47
CA HIS A 188 -1.67 0.38 8.13
C HIS A 188 -2.68 -0.25 7.17
N ALA A 189 -3.12 0.48 6.15
CA ALA A 189 -4.04 -0.06 5.15
C ALA A 189 -3.38 -1.11 4.26
N LEU A 190 -2.13 -0.92 3.85
CA LEU A 190 -1.32 -1.93 3.17
C LEU A 190 -1.14 -3.18 4.03
N GLY A 191 -0.90 -3.02 5.34
CA GLY A 191 -0.84 -4.14 6.28
C GLY A 191 -2.14 -4.95 6.31
N ARG A 192 -3.30 -4.29 6.38
CA ARG A 192 -4.61 -4.96 6.33
C ARG A 192 -4.86 -5.66 5.00
N MET A 193 -4.46 -5.05 3.88
CA MET A 193 -4.54 -5.69 2.57
C MET A 193 -3.72 -6.97 2.52
N ARG A 194 -2.46 -6.92 2.97
CA ARG A 194 -1.59 -8.11 3.07
C ARG A 194 -2.26 -9.22 3.87
N ASP A 195 -2.80 -8.88 5.03
CA ASP A 195 -3.41 -9.87 5.93
C ASP A 195 -4.66 -10.50 5.29
N ALA A 196 -5.46 -9.71 4.57
CA ALA A 196 -6.61 -10.22 3.82
C ALA A 196 -6.18 -11.18 2.68
N VAL A 197 -5.15 -10.82 1.92
CA VAL A 197 -4.57 -11.71 0.88
C VAL A 197 -4.01 -12.99 1.50
N ALA A 198 -3.39 -12.91 2.68
CA ALA A 198 -2.87 -14.10 3.36
C ALA A 198 -3.99 -15.10 3.75
N LEU A 199 -5.16 -14.60 4.17
CA LEU A 199 -6.33 -15.42 4.42
C LEU A 199 -6.87 -16.06 3.13
N GLU A 200 -6.85 -15.32 2.02
CA GLU A 200 -7.23 -15.83 0.70
C GLU A 200 -6.34 -17.02 0.27
N ILE A 201 -5.01 -16.91 0.47
CA ILE A 201 -4.05 -17.99 0.18
C ILE A 201 -4.44 -19.26 0.93
N HIS A 202 -4.81 -19.15 2.21
CA HIS A 202 -5.16 -20.30 3.04
C HIS A 202 -6.38 -21.04 2.47
N ASP A 203 -7.41 -20.30 2.08
CA ASP A 203 -8.65 -20.88 1.56
C ASP A 203 -8.46 -21.49 0.16
N VAL A 204 -7.65 -20.85 -0.70
CA VAL A 204 -7.22 -21.41 -1.99
C VAL A 204 -6.46 -22.73 -1.77
N TRP A 205 -5.51 -22.77 -0.84
CA TRP A 205 -4.76 -24.00 -0.51
C TRP A 205 -5.67 -25.13 -0.04
N ARG A 206 -6.63 -24.83 0.85
CA ARG A 206 -7.61 -25.82 1.33
C ARG A 206 -8.43 -26.39 0.18
N MET A 207 -8.97 -25.53 -0.69
CA MET A 207 -9.75 -25.99 -1.84
C MET A 207 -8.91 -26.86 -2.80
N LEU A 208 -7.67 -26.47 -3.09
CA LEU A 208 -6.77 -27.28 -3.91
C LEU A 208 -6.50 -28.66 -3.29
N SER A 209 -6.30 -28.72 -1.96
CA SER A 209 -6.03 -29.98 -1.25
C SER A 209 -7.18 -31.00 -1.30
N ILE A 210 -8.43 -30.53 -1.36
CA ILE A 210 -9.63 -31.39 -1.50
C ILE A 210 -9.75 -31.97 -2.91
N THR A 211 -9.18 -31.27 -3.90
CA THR A 211 -9.36 -31.57 -5.34
C THR A 211 -8.18 -32.30 -5.98
N ARG A 212 -7.16 -32.63 -5.17
CA ARG A 212 -6.05 -33.52 -5.53
C ARG A 212 -6.47 -34.97 -5.34
#